data_AF-A0AA92DJK7-F1
#
_entry.id   AF-A0AA92DJK7-F1
#
_cell.length_a   1.000
_cell.length_b   1.000
_cell.length_c   1.000
_cell.angle_alpha   90.00
_cell.angle_beta   90.00
_cell.angle_gamma   90.00
#
_symmetry.space_group_name_H-M   'P 1'
#
loop_
_entity.id
_entity.type
_entity.pdbx_description
1 polymer ?
#
loop_
_entity_poly.entity_id
_entity_poly.type
_entity_poly.pdbx_seq_one_letter_code
_entity_poly.pdbx_strand_id
1 'polypeptide(L)'
;MTGKGLDTLLAAAETLPHAPEDAWRLDLLRVALRIARSTEDIVDLERANLAFKALPRRLRTPLVDRAALLARREAERAQMAEEPEEQPKSGGLLGGLFGRGGGRPSRKTAKERLLRELATRRDPDDDREI
;
A
#
# COMPACT_ATOMS: atom_id res chain seq x y z
N MET A 1 -14.23 -3.53 4.56
CA MET A 1 -12.86 -3.91 5.02
C MET A 1 -12.17 -4.44 3.77
N THR A 2 -10.90 -4.16 3.39
CA THR A 2 -9.79 -5.03 3.83
C THR A 2 -8.40 -4.64 3.26
N GLY A 3 -8.21 -3.48 2.60
CA GLY A 3 -6.86 -3.08 2.13
C GLY A 3 -5.90 -2.65 3.25
N LYS A 4 -6.39 -1.82 4.18
CA LYS A 4 -5.58 -1.27 5.29
C LYS A 4 -4.96 -2.34 6.20
N GLY A 5 -5.63 -3.48 6.37
CA GLY A 5 -5.12 -4.60 7.17
C GLY A 5 -3.90 -5.26 6.52
N LEU A 6 -3.94 -5.46 5.20
CA LEU A 6 -2.81 -5.98 4.43
C LEU A 6 -1.63 -5.00 4.43
N ASP A 7 -1.91 -3.71 4.26
CA ASP A 7 -0.89 -2.66 4.28
C ASP A 7 -0.17 -2.61 5.64
N THR A 8 -0.93 -2.73 6.74
CA THR A 8 -0.38 -2.76 8.10
C THR A 8 0.47 -4.02 8.33
N LEU A 9 0.00 -5.18 7.88
CA LEU A 9 0.74 -6.43 8.03
C LEU A 9 2.02 -6.44 7.17
N LEU A 10 1.97 -5.87 5.97
CA LEU A 10 3.14 -5.71 5.10
C LEU A 10 4.17 -4.78 5.76
N ALA A 11 3.75 -3.62 6.27
CA ALA A 11 4.63 -2.70 6.99
C ALA A 11 5.26 -3.34 8.25
N ALA A 12 4.49 -4.18 8.96
CA ALA A 12 5.02 -4.96 10.08
C ALA A 12 6.10 -5.95 9.61
N ALA A 13 5.87 -6.67 8.51
CA ALA A 13 6.81 -7.65 7.97
C ALA A 13 8.10 -6.99 7.43
N GLU A 14 8.01 -5.80 6.83
CA GLU A 14 9.17 -5.05 6.31
C GLU A 14 10.07 -4.52 7.43
N THR A 15 9.50 -4.19 8.58
CA THR A 15 10.22 -3.52 9.68
C THR A 15 10.50 -4.43 10.87
N LEU A 16 10.15 -5.72 10.79
CA LEU A 16 10.38 -6.69 11.86
C LEU A 16 11.89 -6.99 11.97
N PRO A 17 12.52 -6.80 13.14
CA PRO A 17 13.88 -7.28 13.39
C PRO A 17 13.94 -8.82 13.34
N HIS A 18 14.89 -9.37 12.61
CA HIS A 18 15.03 -10.81 12.42
C HIS A 18 16.49 -11.19 12.15
N ALA A 19 16.81 -12.46 12.39
CA ALA A 19 18.10 -13.02 12.04
C ALA A 19 18.20 -13.26 10.52
N PRO A 20 19.39 -13.18 9.89
CA PRO A 20 19.55 -13.32 8.44
C PRO A 20 18.97 -14.61 7.85
N GLU A 21 19.02 -15.72 8.59
CA GLU A 21 18.48 -17.03 8.19
C GLU A 21 16.95 -17.08 8.08
N ASP A 22 16.28 -16.08 8.64
CA ASP A 22 14.83 -15.93 8.62
C ASP A 22 14.35 -14.93 7.55
N ALA A 23 15.27 -14.24 6.86
CA ALA A 23 14.95 -13.22 5.85
C ALA A 23 14.08 -13.78 4.72
N TRP A 24 14.46 -14.93 4.15
CA TRP A 24 13.73 -15.54 3.03
C TRP A 24 12.27 -15.89 3.38
N ARG A 25 12.00 -16.26 4.64
CA ARG A 25 10.64 -16.58 5.10
C ARG A 25 9.76 -15.35 5.14
N LEU A 26 10.33 -14.23 5.58
CA LEU A 26 9.65 -12.94 5.57
C LEU A 26 9.50 -12.41 4.15
N ASP A 27 10.48 -12.60 3.27
CA ASP A 27 10.38 -12.21 1.86
C ASP A 27 9.24 -12.93 1.14
N LEU A 28 9.08 -14.24 1.36
CA LEU A 28 7.95 -14.99 0.83
C LEU A 28 6.61 -14.39 1.29
N LEU A 29 6.48 -14.08 2.59
CA LEU A 29 5.28 -13.44 3.11
C LEU A 29 5.07 -12.05 2.50
N ARG A 30 6.10 -11.21 2.40
CA ARG A 30 6.03 -9.86 1.82
C ARG A 30 5.54 -9.91 0.37
N VAL A 31 6.07 -10.83 -0.43
CA VAL A 31 5.64 -11.03 -1.82
C VAL A 31 4.17 -11.45 -1.87
N ALA A 32 3.77 -12.44 -1.07
CA ALA A 32 2.39 -12.91 -1.04
C ALA A 32 1.41 -11.78 -0.62
N LEU A 33 1.78 -10.96 0.36
CA LEU A 33 0.98 -9.81 0.78
C LEU A 33 0.85 -8.74 -0.31
N ARG A 34 1.92 -8.44 -1.06
CA ARG A 34 1.88 -7.48 -2.17
C ARG A 34 1.00 -7.98 -3.31
N ILE A 35 1.07 -9.27 -3.65
CA ILE A 35 0.19 -9.88 -4.66
C ILE A 35 -1.26 -9.77 -4.20
N ALA A 36 -1.59 -10.28 -3.01
CA ALA A 36 -2.94 -10.25 -2.46
C ALA A 36 -3.49 -8.81 -2.36
N ARG A 37 -2.64 -7.84 -2.05
CA ARG A 37 -3.01 -6.42 -2.01
C ARG A 37 -3.32 -5.86 -3.40
N SER A 38 -2.61 -6.32 -4.43
CA SER A 38 -2.75 -5.84 -5.81
C SER A 38 -3.92 -6.47 -6.56
N THR A 39 -4.23 -7.73 -6.27
CA THR A 39 -5.28 -8.49 -6.96
C THR A 39 -6.60 -8.44 -6.22
N GLU A 40 -6.57 -8.32 -4.89
CA GLU A 40 -7.74 -8.44 -4.01
C GLU A 40 -8.54 -9.76 -4.24
N ASP A 41 -7.89 -10.76 -4.85
CA ASP A 41 -8.45 -12.08 -5.12
C ASP A 41 -8.40 -12.94 -3.84
N ILE A 42 -9.49 -13.67 -3.58
CA ILE A 42 -9.62 -14.61 -2.47
C ILE A 42 -8.49 -15.65 -2.51
N VAL A 43 -8.11 -16.15 -3.69
CA VAL A 43 -7.06 -17.15 -3.82
C VAL A 43 -5.70 -16.59 -3.37
N ASP A 44 -5.41 -15.33 -3.67
CA ASP A 44 -4.16 -14.69 -3.26
C ASP A 44 -4.16 -14.32 -1.77
N LEU A 45 -5.31 -13.96 -1.21
CA LEU A 45 -5.49 -13.79 0.23
C LEU A 45 -5.22 -15.10 0.98
N GLU A 46 -5.71 -16.24 0.46
CA GLU A 46 -5.44 -17.56 1.01
C GLU A 46 -3.95 -17.93 0.93
N ARG A 47 -3.28 -17.63 -0.19
CA ARG A 47 -1.82 -17.81 -0.33
C ARG A 47 -1.03 -16.99 0.67
N ALA A 48 -1.42 -15.73 0.90
CA ALA A 48 -0.81 -14.89 1.92
C ALA A 48 -1.02 -15.46 3.34
N ASN A 49 -2.21 -15.98 3.64
CA ASN A 49 -2.50 -16.65 4.91
C ASN A 49 -1.66 -17.93 5.09
N LEU A 50 -1.47 -18.72 4.02
CA LEU A 50 -0.60 -19.91 4.07
C LEU A 50 0.86 -19.52 4.34
N ALA A 51 1.39 -18.50 3.65
CA ALA A 51 2.73 -17.99 3.90
C ALA A 51 2.90 -17.52 5.36
N PHE A 52 1.90 -16.82 5.90
CA PHE A 52 1.89 -16.40 7.30
C PHE A 52 1.87 -17.59 8.27
N LYS A 53 1.06 -18.61 8.01
CA LYS A 53 0.98 -19.83 8.85
C LYS A 53 2.25 -20.65 8.82
N ALA A 54 2.99 -20.63 7.70
CA ALA A 54 4.26 -21.31 7.52
C ALA A 54 5.41 -20.66 8.30
N LEU A 55 5.23 -19.43 8.81
CA LEU A 55 6.26 -18.79 9.63
C LEU A 55 6.48 -19.54 10.96
N PRO A 56 7.74 -19.70 11.40
CA PRO A 56 8.04 -20.21 12.73
C PRO A 56 7.48 -19.27 13.79
N ARG A 57 7.11 -19.81 14.96
CA ARG A 57 6.51 -19.03 16.07
C ARG A 57 7.35 -17.82 16.47
N ARG A 58 8.68 -17.96 16.45
CA ARG A 58 9.63 -16.88 16.76
C ARG A 58 9.51 -15.64 15.86
N LEU A 59 9.02 -15.80 14.61
CA LEU A 59 8.75 -14.67 13.70
C LEU A 59 7.28 -14.27 13.76
N ARG A 60 6.38 -15.25 13.81
CA ARG A 60 4.94 -15.01 13.73
C ARG A 60 4.42 -14.21 14.92
N THR A 61 4.85 -14.52 16.14
CA THR A 61 4.36 -13.80 17.34
C THR A 61 4.80 -12.33 17.32
N PRO A 62 6.10 -12.00 17.18
CA PRO A 62 6.52 -10.60 17.08
C PRO A 62 5.89 -9.84 15.91
N LEU A 63 5.64 -10.53 14.78
CA LEU A 63 4.97 -9.94 13.63
C LEU A 63 3.54 -9.50 13.96
N VAL A 64 2.76 -10.35 14.63
CA VAL A 64 1.39 -10.04 15.05
C VAL A 64 1.38 -8.88 16.04
N ASP A 65 2.26 -8.90 17.03
CA ASP A 65 2.36 -7.82 18.03
C ASP A 65 2.70 -6.49 17.37
N ARG A 66 3.64 -6.50 16.42
CA ARG A 66 4.02 -5.32 15.65
C ARG A 66 2.90 -4.83 14.75
N ALA A 67 2.18 -5.73 14.07
CA ALA A 67 1.03 -5.36 13.25
C ALA A 67 -0.09 -4.75 14.10
N ALA A 68 -0.36 -5.30 15.29
CA ALA A 68 -1.33 -4.75 16.22
C ALA A 68 -0.93 -3.34 16.71
N LEU A 69 0.35 -3.13 17.03
CA LEU A 69 0.87 -1.83 17.43
C LEU A 69 0.75 -0.79 16.31
N LEU A 70 1.06 -1.17 15.07
CA LEU A 70 0.89 -0.28 13.91
C LEU A 70 -0.59 0.03 13.64
N ALA A 71 -1.47 -0.97 13.75
CA ALA A 71 -2.91 -0.78 13.59
C ALA A 71 -3.49 0.17 14.64
N ARG A 72 -3.05 0.08 15.91
CA ARG A 72 -3.46 1.00 16.98
C ARG A 72 -3.02 2.43 16.68
N ARG A 73 -1.76 2.64 16.30
CA ARG A 73 -1.25 3.97 15.92
C ARG A 73 -1.99 4.56 14.73
N GLU A 74 -2.39 3.73 13.77
CA GLU A 74 -3.21 4.17 12.63
C GLU A 74 -4.61 4.58 13.08
N ALA A 75 -5.23 3.81 13.98
CA ALA A 75 -6.54 4.14 14.54
C ALA A 75 -6.51 5.42 15.39
N GLU A 76 -5.47 5.61 16.21
CA GLU A 76 -5.25 6.83 17.01
C GLU A 76 -5.09 8.07 16.11
N ARG A 77 -4.30 7.95 15.02
CA ARG A 77 -4.16 9.04 14.05
C ARG A 77 -5.45 9.37 13.30
N ALA A 78 -6.27 8.37 13.00
CA ALA A 78 -7.57 8.59 12.38
C ALA A 78 -8.53 9.33 13.33
N GLN A 79 -8.51 9.01 14.63
CA GLN A 79 -9.33 9.70 15.63
C GLN A 79 -8.93 11.16 15.82
N MET A 80 -7.63 11.46 15.89
CA MET A 80 -7.14 12.84 15.99
C MET A 80 -7.42 13.68 14.73
N ALA A 81 -7.54 13.05 13.57
CA ALA A 81 -7.94 13.73 12.33
C ALA A 81 -9.46 13.95 12.20
N GLU A 82 -10.26 13.26 13.02
CA GLU A 82 -11.72 13.36 13.07
C GLU A 82 -12.24 14.26 14.20
N GLU A 83 -11.38 14.85 15.04
CA GLU A 83 -11.80 15.95 15.93
C GLU A 83 -12.22 17.14 15.04
N PRO A 84 -13.51 17.52 15.01
CA PRO A 84 -13.91 18.71 14.30
C PRO A 84 -13.28 19.89 15.03
N GLU A 85 -12.51 20.70 14.31
CA GLU A 85 -12.14 22.04 14.75
C GLU A 85 -13.43 22.75 15.20
N GLU A 86 -13.64 22.83 16.52
CA GLU A 86 -14.55 23.80 17.10
C GLU A 86 -13.99 25.17 16.75
N GLN A 87 -14.47 25.72 15.64
CA GLN A 87 -14.36 27.12 15.29
C GLN A 87 -14.76 27.99 16.49
N PRO A 88 -13.96 29.00 16.83
CA PRO A 88 -14.50 30.29 17.15
C PRO A 88 -14.21 31.24 15.98
N LYS A 89 -15.29 31.72 15.37
CA LYS A 89 -15.29 32.86 14.45
C LYS A 89 -14.64 34.06 15.13
N SER A 90 -13.77 34.76 14.40
CA SER A 90 -13.98 36.15 13.92
C SER A 90 -12.69 36.98 13.91
N GLY A 91 -12.48 37.69 12.80
CA GLY A 91 -11.75 38.96 12.78
C GLY A 91 -10.28 38.89 12.37
N GLY A 92 -10.01 39.08 11.08
CA GLY A 92 -8.63 39.28 10.60
C GLY A 92 -8.54 39.39 9.08
N LEU A 93 -9.13 40.44 8.51
CA LEU A 93 -8.76 40.93 7.18
C LEU A 93 -7.26 41.25 7.18
N LEU A 94 -6.45 40.68 6.29
CA LEU A 94 -5.26 41.30 5.67
C LEU A 94 -4.56 40.33 4.70
N GLY A 95 -4.47 40.73 3.42
CA GLY A 95 -3.45 40.35 2.42
C GLY A 95 -3.44 38.89 1.95
N GLY A 96 -3.45 38.54 0.68
CA GLY A 96 -3.21 39.28 -0.55
C GLY A 96 -2.80 38.24 -1.61
N LEU A 97 -3.43 38.34 -2.78
CA LEU A 97 -2.85 38.06 -4.10
C LEU A 97 -1.87 36.88 -4.24
N PHE A 98 -2.38 35.67 -4.46
CA PHE A 98 -1.80 34.75 -5.45
C PHE A 98 -2.91 34.09 -6.26
N GLY A 99 -3.19 34.72 -7.40
CA GLY A 99 -4.01 34.12 -8.43
C GLY A 99 -3.18 33.15 -9.29
N ARG A 100 -3.92 32.18 -9.83
CA ARG A 100 -3.80 31.67 -11.21
C ARG A 100 -2.85 30.49 -11.42
N GLY A 101 -3.48 29.33 -11.66
CA GLY A 101 -3.10 28.53 -12.84
C GLY A 101 -2.99 27.03 -12.62
N GLY A 102 -4.08 26.31 -12.91
CA GLY A 102 -4.06 25.17 -13.83
C GLY A 102 -3.44 23.85 -13.36
N GLY A 103 -4.28 22.82 -13.30
CA GLY A 103 -3.84 21.43 -13.57
C GLY A 103 -4.04 20.49 -12.40
N ARG A 104 -5.21 19.87 -12.31
CA ARG A 104 -5.43 18.63 -11.56
C ARG A 104 -4.29 17.66 -11.92
N PRO A 105 -3.56 17.07 -10.97
CA PRO A 105 -2.68 15.95 -11.30
C PRO A 105 -3.58 14.79 -11.74
N SER A 106 -3.62 14.53 -13.04
CA SER A 106 -4.21 13.33 -13.60
C SER A 106 -3.46 12.14 -12.97
N ARG A 107 -4.09 11.49 -12.00
CA ARG A 107 -3.67 10.19 -11.45
C ARG A 107 -3.79 9.15 -12.55
N LYS A 108 -2.85 9.14 -13.48
CA LYS A 108 -2.65 8.00 -14.36
C LYS A 108 -2.15 6.85 -13.49
N THR A 109 -3.04 5.90 -13.24
CA THR A 109 -2.74 4.71 -12.44
C THR A 109 -1.62 3.91 -13.11
N ALA A 110 -0.84 3.15 -12.33
CA ALA A 110 0.24 2.32 -12.87
C ALA A 110 -0.24 1.42 -14.04
N LYS A 111 -1.51 0.99 -13.99
CA LYS A 111 -2.20 0.26 -15.05
C LYS A 111 -2.23 0.99 -16.39
N GLU A 112 -2.57 2.28 -16.42
CA GLU A 112 -2.58 3.07 -17.66
C GLU A 112 -1.17 3.27 -18.24
N ARG A 113 -0.16 3.37 -17.37
CA ARG A 113 1.23 3.48 -17.77
C ARG A 113 1.72 2.19 -18.44
N LEU A 114 1.37 1.05 -17.84
CA LEU A 114 1.72 -0.29 -18.33
C LEU A 114 0.99 -0.66 -19.63
N LEU A 115 -0.30 -0.30 -19.74
CA LEU A 115 -1.06 -0.47 -20.98
C LEU A 115 -0.54 0.40 -22.13
N ARG A 116 -0.06 1.61 -21.83
CA ARG A 116 0.59 2.48 -22.83
C ARG A 116 1.91 1.87 -23.31
N GLU A 117 2.75 1.39 -22.40
CA GLU A 117 4.03 0.75 -22.76
C GLU A 117 3.83 -0.52 -23.61
N LEU A 118 2.81 -1.34 -23.29
CA LEU A 118 2.45 -2.51 -24.09
C LEU A 118 1.86 -2.13 -25.45
N ALA A 119 1.01 -1.11 -25.52
CA ALA A 119 0.47 -0.61 -26.78
C ALA A 119 1.57 -0.06 -27.71
N THR A 120 2.62 0.57 -27.16
CA THR A 120 3.78 1.03 -27.94
C THR A 120 4.74 -0.08 -28.36
N ARG A 121 4.58 -1.30 -27.83
CA ARG A 121 5.39 -2.48 -28.21
C ARG A 121 4.71 -3.38 -29.26
N ARG A 122 3.49 -3.05 -29.71
CA ARG A 122 2.79 -3.82 -30.74
C ARG A 122 3.19 -3.33 -32.15
N ASP A 123 4.31 -3.90 -32.60
CA ASP A 123 4.77 -4.24 -33.97
C ASP A 123 4.81 -3.24 -35.13
N PRO A 124 5.91 -3.28 -35.90
CA PRO A 124 5.88 -3.13 -37.36
C PRO A 124 6.56 -4.28 -38.12
N ASP A 125 6.50 -5.54 -37.68
CA ASP A 125 7.01 -6.70 -38.46
C ASP A 125 5.91 -7.65 -38.96
N ASP A 126 4.70 -7.12 -39.23
CA ASP A 126 3.57 -7.87 -39.82
C ASP A 126 3.35 -7.55 -41.32
N ASP A 127 4.43 -7.35 -42.08
CA ASP A 127 4.40 -7.25 -43.55
C ASP A 127 5.66 -7.87 -44.17
N ARG A 128 5.74 -9.21 -44.16
CA ARG A 128 6.58 -9.98 -45.10
C ARG A 128 5.81 -11.18 -45.63
N GLU A 129 4.77 -10.91 -46.42
CA GLU A 129 4.41 -11.76 -47.54
C GLU A 129 5.33 -11.41 -48.73
N ILE A 130 6.28 -12.28 -49.08
CA ILE A 130 6.63 -12.70 -50.47
C ILE A 130 7.20 -14.12 -50.40
#